data_AF-K2NHJ2-F1
#
_entry.id   AF-K2NHJ2-F1
#
_cell.length_a   1.000
_cell.length_b   1.000
_cell.length_c   1.000
_cell.angle_alpha   90.00
_cell.angle_beta   90.00
_cell.angle_gamma   90.00
#
_symmetry.space_group_name_H-M   'P 1'
#
loop_
_entity.id
_entity.type
_entity.pdbx_description
1 polymer ?
#
loop_
_entity_poly.entity_id
_entity_poly.type
_entity_poly.pdbx_seq_one_letter_code
_entity_poly.pdbx_strand_id
1 'polypeptide(L)'
;GLEVRSGGGVVVANRYPPGSRVTVVDSVLIAEKRVAYRDAYGLGDASACLVVHNVNLTGSVLTIARTQVAAVFRDAVGVLVVGGVALSSRGALYMEELSVQTALELCVSVEGGVAASGGSVVAFVDSGFLLCKHAVSVRGAVSVSGSAVALVRSDFVSTEDYAVAFYSTVSLAGGSLLLAKGNVHDGVSREMLYAAGAVTATGSTLSF
;
A
#
# COMPACT_ATOMS: atom_id res chain seq x y z
N GLY A 1 9.20 18.26 -1.66
CA GLY A 1 8.79 17.25 -0.67
C GLY A 1 9.95 16.90 0.24
N LEU A 2 9.92 15.70 0.79
CA LEU A 2 11.00 15.14 1.58
C LEU A 2 12.09 14.59 0.66
N GLU A 3 13.35 14.88 0.95
CA GLU A 3 14.48 14.28 0.27
C GLU A 3 15.34 13.55 1.29
N VAL A 4 15.33 12.22 1.24
CA VAL A 4 16.15 11.37 2.09
C VAL A 4 16.98 10.47 1.22
N ARG A 5 18.30 10.61 1.31
CA ARG A 5 19.27 9.81 0.58
C ARG A 5 20.23 9.18 1.58
N SER A 6 20.46 7.88 1.45
CA SER A 6 21.42 7.08 2.21
C SER A 6 21.03 6.79 3.67
N GLY A 7 20.63 5.54 3.94
CA GLY A 7 20.49 4.94 5.28
C GLY A 7 19.40 5.51 6.21
N GLY A 8 18.73 6.60 5.82
CA GLY A 8 17.58 7.16 6.53
C GLY A 8 16.25 6.69 5.93
N GLY A 9 15.17 6.82 6.71
CA GLY A 9 13.81 6.59 6.24
C GLY A 9 12.82 7.51 6.95
N VAL A 10 11.61 7.55 6.41
CA VAL A 10 10.55 8.45 6.88
C VAL A 10 9.47 7.62 7.54
N VAL A 11 9.04 8.05 8.74
CA VAL A 11 7.85 7.48 9.39
C VAL A 11 6.75 8.52 9.38
N VAL A 12 5.60 8.15 8.81
CA VAL A 12 4.33 8.85 9.01
C VAL A 12 3.54 8.05 10.05
N ALA A 13 3.43 8.59 11.26
CA ALA A 13 2.81 7.91 12.41
C ALA A 13 1.82 8.82 13.15
N ASN A 14 1.02 8.18 14.00
CA ASN A 14 0.06 8.73 14.97
C ASN A 14 -1.37 8.97 14.48
N ARG A 15 -2.29 8.96 15.47
CA ARG A 15 -3.75 9.00 15.32
C ARG A 15 -4.19 10.27 14.60
N TYR A 16 -4.49 10.18 13.32
CA TYR A 16 -5.06 11.23 12.49
C TYR A 16 -6.39 11.69 13.12
N PRO A 17 -6.46 12.87 13.79
CA PRO A 17 -7.71 13.32 14.37
C PRO A 17 -8.81 13.37 13.30
N PRO A 18 -10.09 13.11 13.63
CA PRO A 18 -11.14 13.07 12.62
C PRO A 18 -11.18 14.34 11.76
N GLY A 19 -11.25 14.18 10.44
CA GLY A 19 -11.24 15.29 9.49
C GLY A 19 -9.85 15.79 9.06
N SER A 20 -8.79 15.15 9.55
CA SER A 20 -7.41 15.50 9.18
C SER A 20 -7.13 15.29 7.70
N ARG A 21 -6.24 16.10 7.14
CA ARG A 21 -5.73 15.94 5.78
C ARG A 21 -4.21 16.04 5.83
N VAL A 22 -3.53 14.94 5.57
CA VAL A 22 -2.07 14.84 5.58
C VAL A 22 -1.61 14.46 4.19
N THR A 23 -0.64 15.20 3.65
CA THR A 23 -0.11 14.97 2.31
C THR A 23 1.41 14.91 2.35
N VAL A 24 1.97 13.82 1.85
CA VAL A 24 3.38 13.71 1.48
C VAL A 24 3.42 13.80 -0.04
N VAL A 25 4.16 14.77 -0.58
CA VAL A 25 4.16 15.02 -2.02
C VAL A 25 5.52 15.49 -2.53
N ASP A 26 5.81 15.22 -3.81
CA ASP A 26 7.02 15.67 -4.50
C ASP A 26 8.28 15.26 -3.74
N SER A 27 8.35 13.98 -3.37
CA SER A 27 9.36 13.45 -2.43
C SER A 27 10.21 12.37 -3.07
N VAL A 28 11.46 12.23 -2.61
CA VAL A 28 12.41 11.21 -3.07
C VAL A 28 13.05 10.55 -1.87
N LEU A 29 12.81 9.25 -1.70
CA LEU A 29 13.25 8.44 -0.56
C LEU A 29 14.09 7.27 -1.06
N ILE A 30 15.40 7.32 -0.81
CA ILE A 30 16.35 6.32 -1.30
C ILE A 30 17.09 5.69 -0.12
N ALA A 31 16.87 4.39 0.07
CA ALA A 31 17.63 3.59 1.02
C ALA A 31 18.66 2.73 0.28
N GLU A 32 19.93 3.12 0.39
CA GLU A 32 21.08 2.36 -0.13
C GLU A 32 21.64 1.33 0.86
N LYS A 33 21.25 1.47 2.12
CA LYS A 33 21.66 0.64 3.25
C LYS A 33 20.45 0.40 4.13
N ARG A 34 20.54 -0.60 5.01
CA ARG A 34 19.51 -0.91 5.99
C ARG A 34 19.10 0.35 6.76
N VAL A 35 17.80 0.60 6.80
CA VAL A 35 17.18 1.68 7.57
C VAL A 35 16.74 1.09 8.89
N ALA A 36 17.44 1.43 9.97
CA ALA A 36 17.08 0.99 11.31
C ALA A 36 16.14 2.01 11.95
N TYR A 37 14.86 1.67 12.06
CA TYR A 37 13.97 2.35 12.96
C TYR A 37 14.21 1.77 14.35
N ARG A 38 14.95 2.50 15.21
CA ARG A 38 15.09 2.14 16.64
C ARG A 38 13.69 1.86 17.21
N ASP A 39 13.56 1.00 18.23
CA ASP A 39 12.34 0.39 18.85
C ASP A 39 11.09 1.29 19.07
N ALA A 40 11.12 2.56 18.70
CA ALA A 40 9.95 3.32 18.32
C ALA A 40 9.08 2.58 17.29
N TYR A 41 7.78 2.51 17.57
CA TYR A 41 6.74 1.96 16.67
C TYR A 41 6.75 0.44 16.47
N GLY A 42 7.54 -0.32 17.24
CA GLY A 42 7.47 -1.79 17.27
C GLY A 42 7.79 -2.45 15.94
N LEU A 43 8.65 -1.82 15.13
CA LEU A 43 9.02 -2.28 13.78
C LEU A 43 10.00 -3.47 13.80
N GLY A 44 10.60 -3.76 14.96
CA GLY A 44 11.58 -4.83 15.12
C GLY A 44 12.74 -4.67 14.14
N ASP A 45 13.02 -5.73 13.39
CA ASP A 45 14.10 -5.75 12.39
C ASP A 45 13.69 -5.25 11.00
N ALA A 46 12.45 -4.78 10.83
CA ALA A 46 11.95 -4.31 9.54
C ALA A 46 12.71 -3.08 9.05
N SER A 47 12.98 -3.06 7.74
CA SER A 47 13.78 -2.03 7.09
C SER A 47 13.02 -1.51 5.87
N ALA A 48 12.71 -0.22 5.85
CA ALA A 48 11.89 0.39 4.79
C ALA A 48 12.24 1.85 4.54
N CYS A 49 12.05 2.35 3.31
CA CYS A 49 12.26 3.77 2.99
C CYS A 49 11.16 4.65 3.59
N LEU A 50 9.91 4.23 3.46
CA LEU A 50 8.74 4.91 3.99
C LEU A 50 7.95 3.95 4.88
N VAL A 51 7.72 4.33 6.12
CA VAL A 51 6.84 3.62 7.05
C VAL A 51 5.58 4.43 7.26
N VAL A 52 4.42 3.80 7.13
CA VAL A 52 3.13 4.36 7.51
C VAL A 52 2.60 3.54 8.68
N HIS A 53 2.58 4.11 9.88
CA HIS A 53 2.33 3.37 11.10
C HIS A 53 0.94 3.68 11.69
N ASN A 54 0.17 2.62 11.95
CA ASN A 54 -1.14 2.62 12.58
C ASN A 54 -2.14 3.54 11.86
N VAL A 55 -2.43 3.24 10.59
CA VAL A 55 -3.32 4.03 9.74
C VAL A 55 -4.76 3.86 10.23
N ASN A 56 -5.25 4.86 10.95
CA ASN A 56 -6.65 4.93 11.40
C ASN A 56 -7.25 6.28 10.97
N LEU A 57 -8.06 6.28 9.92
CA LEU A 57 -8.60 7.48 9.27
C LEU A 57 -10.12 7.50 9.40
N THR A 58 -10.64 8.29 10.33
CA THR A 58 -12.08 8.56 10.49
C THR A 58 -12.44 9.89 9.84
N GLY A 59 -12.96 9.85 8.62
CA GLY A 59 -13.20 11.05 7.81
C GLY A 59 -11.93 11.86 7.51
N SER A 60 -10.77 11.22 7.67
CA SER A 60 -9.45 11.80 7.47
C SER A 60 -8.85 11.28 6.16
N VAL A 61 -7.92 12.04 5.59
CA VAL A 61 -7.25 11.69 4.34
C VAL A 61 -5.74 11.69 4.55
N LEU A 62 -5.10 10.62 4.12
CA LEU A 62 -3.66 10.54 3.93
C LEU A 62 -3.37 10.36 2.44
N THR A 63 -2.62 11.27 1.86
CA THR A 63 -2.17 11.21 0.47
C THR A 63 -0.66 11.12 0.41
N ILE A 64 -0.15 10.13 -0.30
CA ILE A 64 1.24 10.06 -0.75
C ILE A 64 1.19 10.23 -2.26
N ALA A 65 1.59 11.40 -2.73
CA ALA A 65 1.50 11.76 -4.14
C ALA A 65 2.90 12.01 -4.73
N ARG A 66 3.12 11.72 -6.02
CA ARG A 66 4.34 12.10 -6.76
C ARG A 66 5.63 11.83 -5.97
N THR A 67 5.72 10.62 -5.44
CA THR A 67 6.78 10.23 -4.51
C THR A 67 7.56 9.08 -5.12
N GLN A 68 8.87 9.24 -5.19
CA GLN A 68 9.80 8.20 -5.64
C GLN A 68 10.40 7.51 -4.41
N VAL A 69 10.33 6.19 -4.40
CA VAL A 69 10.86 5.34 -3.35
C VAL A 69 11.78 4.29 -3.96
N ALA A 70 13.05 4.27 -3.56
CA ALA A 70 14.02 3.29 -4.04
C ALA A 70 14.69 2.58 -2.86
N ALA A 71 14.42 1.28 -2.72
CA ALA A 71 15.02 0.42 -1.70
C ALA A 71 16.00 -0.54 -2.39
N VAL A 72 17.27 -0.12 -2.50
CA VAL A 72 18.26 -0.80 -3.36
C VAL A 72 19.10 -1.85 -2.62
N PHE A 73 18.91 -2.00 -1.32
CA PHE A 73 19.49 -3.10 -0.54
C PHE A 73 18.50 -4.28 -0.46
N ARG A 74 19.01 -5.51 -0.33
CA ARG A 74 18.17 -6.71 -0.15
C ARG A 74 17.44 -6.67 1.19
N ASP A 75 16.31 -7.35 1.28
CA ASP A 75 15.47 -7.41 2.49
C ASP A 75 14.82 -6.05 2.87
N ALA A 76 14.81 -5.09 1.95
CA ALA A 76 14.19 -3.78 2.10
C ALA A 76 12.79 -3.74 1.52
N VAL A 77 11.84 -3.18 2.26
CA VAL A 77 10.53 -2.82 1.70
C VAL A 77 10.56 -1.37 1.22
N GLY A 78 9.94 -1.07 0.07
CA GLY A 78 9.79 0.33 -0.36
C GLY A 78 8.94 1.14 0.63
N VAL A 79 7.67 0.76 0.73
CA VAL A 79 6.68 1.34 1.64
C VAL A 79 6.14 0.26 2.57
N LEU A 80 6.32 0.45 3.86
CA LEU A 80 5.86 -0.49 4.89
C LEU A 80 4.70 0.13 5.67
N VAL A 81 3.53 -0.48 5.62
CA VAL A 81 2.37 -0.11 6.44
C VAL A 81 2.29 -1.07 7.61
N VAL A 82 2.48 -0.57 8.83
CA VAL A 82 2.50 -1.41 10.05
C VAL A 82 1.30 -1.10 10.94
N GLY A 83 0.72 -2.15 11.53
CA GLY A 83 -0.49 -2.04 12.35
C GLY A 83 -1.79 -2.05 11.53
N GLY A 84 -1.68 -2.28 10.22
CA GLY A 84 -2.81 -2.32 9.28
C GLY A 84 -3.37 -0.94 8.91
N VAL A 85 -4.48 -0.99 8.17
CA VAL A 85 -5.21 0.18 7.66
C VAL A 85 -6.66 0.07 8.10
N ALA A 86 -7.18 1.08 8.77
CA ALA A 86 -8.57 1.19 9.19
C ALA A 86 -9.15 2.53 8.74
N LEU A 87 -10.09 2.50 7.79
CA LEU A 87 -10.77 3.68 7.25
C LEU A 87 -12.26 3.64 7.59
N SER A 88 -12.79 4.78 8.03
CA SER A 88 -14.21 4.93 8.34
C SER A 88 -14.71 6.32 8.02
N SER A 89 -16.03 6.49 7.87
CA SER A 89 -16.67 7.81 7.73
C SER A 89 -16.11 8.66 6.58
N ARG A 90 -15.93 8.07 5.40
CA ARG A 90 -15.26 8.67 4.23
C ARG A 90 -13.76 8.96 4.45
N GLY A 91 -13.08 8.09 5.20
CA GLY A 91 -11.63 8.12 5.33
C GLY A 91 -10.96 7.68 4.02
N ALA A 92 -9.78 8.21 3.72
CA ALA A 92 -9.09 7.86 2.48
C ALA A 92 -7.57 7.74 2.62
N LEU A 93 -7.01 6.68 2.04
CA LEU A 93 -5.59 6.49 1.81
C LEU A 93 -5.32 6.50 0.31
N TYR A 94 -4.66 7.54 -0.17
CA TYR A 94 -4.27 7.67 -1.58
C TYR A 94 -2.77 7.50 -1.74
N MET A 95 -2.37 6.60 -2.63
CA MET A 95 -1.02 6.49 -3.16
C MET A 95 -1.11 6.80 -4.66
N GLU A 96 -0.75 8.02 -5.02
CA GLU A 96 -0.97 8.58 -6.36
C GLU A 96 0.38 8.92 -6.98
N GLU A 97 0.63 8.52 -8.22
CA GLU A 97 1.93 8.74 -8.87
C GLU A 97 3.10 8.28 -7.98
N LEU A 98 2.88 7.19 -7.23
CA LEU A 98 3.90 6.57 -6.39
C LEU A 98 4.77 5.68 -7.28
N SER A 99 6.07 5.97 -7.33
CA SER A 99 7.04 5.13 -8.04
C SER A 99 7.89 4.40 -7.02
N VAL A 100 7.77 3.07 -6.96
CA VAL A 100 8.54 2.23 -6.02
C VAL A 100 9.43 1.27 -6.78
N GLN A 101 10.71 1.24 -6.40
CA GLN A 101 11.68 0.28 -6.88
C GLN A 101 12.32 -0.45 -5.70
N THR A 102 12.42 -1.77 -5.79
CA THR A 102 13.09 -2.59 -4.79
C THR A 102 14.16 -3.50 -5.40
N ALA A 103 14.89 -4.24 -4.57
CA ALA A 103 15.84 -5.27 -4.98
C ALA A 103 15.21 -6.67 -4.95
N LEU A 104 14.08 -6.86 -5.66
CA LEU A 104 13.25 -8.07 -5.73
C LEU A 104 12.43 -8.38 -4.46
N GLU A 105 12.25 -7.40 -3.60
CA GLU A 105 11.44 -7.50 -2.37
C GLU A 105 10.02 -6.97 -2.58
N LEU A 106 9.33 -6.53 -1.52
CA LEU A 106 7.98 -5.95 -1.61
C LEU A 106 8.05 -4.44 -1.86
N CYS A 107 7.39 -3.94 -2.91
CA CYS A 107 7.27 -2.49 -3.08
C CYS A 107 6.43 -1.89 -1.95
N VAL A 108 5.23 -2.42 -1.73
CA VAL A 108 4.35 -2.01 -0.63
C VAL A 108 3.95 -3.23 0.17
N SER A 109 4.31 -3.27 1.45
CA SER A 109 3.87 -4.32 2.38
C SER A 109 2.95 -3.76 3.45
N VAL A 110 1.76 -4.34 3.59
CA VAL A 110 0.84 -4.08 4.69
C VAL A 110 0.94 -5.22 5.70
N GLU A 111 1.68 -4.95 6.78
CA GLU A 111 1.82 -5.82 7.94
C GLU A 111 0.64 -5.59 8.88
N GLY A 112 -0.45 -6.28 8.58
CA GLY A 112 -1.74 -6.16 9.24
C GLY A 112 -2.89 -6.32 8.24
N GLY A 113 -4.13 -6.08 8.69
CA GLY A 113 -5.31 -6.10 7.83
C GLY A 113 -5.62 -4.74 7.20
N VAL A 114 -6.55 -4.75 6.24
CA VAL A 114 -7.15 -3.55 5.66
C VAL A 114 -8.65 -3.58 5.92
N ALA A 115 -9.16 -2.60 6.64
CA ALA A 115 -10.58 -2.41 6.91
C ALA A 115 -11.03 -1.06 6.36
N ALA A 116 -12.04 -1.04 5.49
CA ALA A 116 -12.61 0.19 4.94
C ALA A 116 -14.13 0.17 5.05
N SER A 117 -14.71 1.21 5.65
CA SER A 117 -16.14 1.30 5.91
C SER A 117 -16.71 2.71 5.69
N GLY A 118 -18.02 2.81 5.44
CA GLY A 118 -18.73 4.09 5.42
C GLY A 118 -18.26 5.05 4.32
N GLY A 119 -18.15 4.55 3.08
CA GLY A 119 -17.74 5.33 1.92
C GLY A 119 -16.25 5.67 1.90
N SER A 120 -15.41 4.82 2.51
CA SER A 120 -13.96 5.04 2.57
C SER A 120 -13.23 4.49 1.35
N VAL A 121 -12.01 4.95 1.09
CA VAL A 121 -11.24 4.59 -0.11
C VAL A 121 -9.78 4.29 0.22
N VAL A 122 -9.29 3.13 -0.20
CA VAL A 122 -7.84 2.87 -0.37
C VAL A 122 -7.58 2.85 -1.87
N ALA A 123 -6.66 3.68 -2.37
CA ALA A 123 -6.41 3.72 -3.81
C ALA A 123 -4.93 3.89 -4.15
N PHE A 124 -4.49 3.07 -5.11
CA PHE A 124 -3.27 3.27 -5.89
C PHE A 124 -3.67 3.75 -7.27
N VAL A 125 -3.14 4.90 -7.69
CA VAL A 125 -3.54 5.55 -8.94
C VAL A 125 -2.30 6.03 -9.66
N ASP A 126 -2.21 5.76 -10.96
CA ASP A 126 -1.11 6.23 -11.82
C ASP A 126 0.29 5.90 -11.24
N SER A 127 0.40 4.76 -10.54
CA SER A 127 1.59 4.38 -9.77
C SER A 127 2.44 3.35 -10.52
N GLY A 128 3.75 3.32 -10.26
CA GLY A 128 4.70 2.43 -10.92
C GLY A 128 5.47 1.57 -9.93
N PHE A 129 5.59 0.28 -10.20
CA PHE A 129 6.26 -0.68 -9.34
C PHE A 129 7.29 -1.49 -10.13
N LEU A 130 8.54 -1.48 -9.67
CA LEU A 130 9.68 -2.01 -10.42
C LEU A 130 10.51 -2.97 -9.56
N LEU A 131 10.92 -4.10 -10.16
CA LEU A 131 11.87 -5.06 -9.56
C LEU A 131 11.43 -5.49 -8.16
N CYS A 132 10.19 -5.97 -8.03
CA CYS A 132 9.62 -6.42 -6.78
C CYS A 132 9.03 -7.82 -6.94
N LYS A 133 8.93 -8.56 -5.85
CA LYS A 133 8.20 -9.83 -5.83
C LYS A 133 6.69 -9.59 -6.02
N HIS A 134 6.17 -8.64 -5.25
CA HIS A 134 4.81 -8.12 -5.33
C HIS A 134 4.83 -6.60 -5.23
N ALA A 135 3.99 -5.93 -6.00
CA ALA A 135 3.85 -4.49 -5.90
C ALA A 135 3.10 -4.08 -4.64
N VAL A 136 1.99 -4.76 -4.34
CA VAL A 136 1.24 -4.58 -3.10
C VAL A 136 0.97 -5.94 -2.45
N SER A 137 1.38 -6.08 -1.20
CA SER A 137 1.15 -7.26 -0.37
C SER A 137 0.35 -6.88 0.86
N VAL A 138 -0.69 -7.64 1.19
CA VAL A 138 -1.43 -7.51 2.45
C VAL A 138 -1.41 -8.85 3.19
N ARG A 139 -0.83 -8.83 4.39
CA ARG A 139 -0.69 -10.04 5.21
C ARG A 139 -1.97 -10.44 5.94
N GLY A 140 -2.71 -9.46 6.45
CA GLY A 140 -3.94 -9.67 7.21
C GLY A 140 -5.20 -9.67 6.34
N ALA A 141 -6.35 -9.84 7.00
CA ALA A 141 -7.64 -9.85 6.33
C ALA A 141 -7.97 -8.49 5.69
N VAL A 142 -8.62 -8.53 4.52
CA VAL A 142 -9.17 -7.36 3.85
C VAL A 142 -10.69 -7.37 4.03
N SER A 143 -11.24 -6.35 4.67
CA SER A 143 -12.67 -6.19 4.93
C SER A 143 -13.16 -4.84 4.43
N VAL A 144 -14.04 -4.85 3.43
CA VAL A 144 -14.55 -3.65 2.78
C VAL A 144 -16.07 -3.65 2.87
N SER A 145 -16.65 -2.59 3.43
CA SER A 145 -18.09 -2.45 3.62
C SER A 145 -18.58 -1.08 3.14
N GLY A 146 -19.43 -1.06 2.10
CA GLY A 146 -19.86 0.17 1.42
C GLY A 146 -18.71 1.12 1.10
N SER A 147 -17.58 0.57 0.65
CA SER A 147 -16.31 1.28 0.48
C SER A 147 -15.55 0.74 -0.73
N ALA A 148 -14.42 1.36 -1.08
CA ALA A 148 -13.65 0.98 -2.27
C ALA A 148 -12.16 0.71 -1.96
N VAL A 149 -11.62 -0.30 -2.65
CA VAL A 149 -10.19 -0.52 -2.82
C VAL A 149 -9.89 -0.48 -4.31
N ALA A 150 -8.96 0.36 -4.74
CA ALA A 150 -8.69 0.61 -6.15
C ALA A 150 -7.19 0.53 -6.48
N LEU A 151 -6.85 -0.14 -7.57
CA LEU A 151 -5.56 -0.07 -8.24
C LEU A 151 -5.82 0.30 -9.70
N VAL A 152 -5.51 1.52 -10.09
CA VAL A 152 -5.96 2.06 -11.37
C VAL A 152 -4.80 2.67 -12.12
N ARG A 153 -4.71 2.37 -13.43
CA ARG A 153 -3.69 2.93 -14.34
C ARG A 153 -2.27 2.79 -13.81
N SER A 154 -1.97 1.67 -13.16
CA SER A 154 -0.65 1.44 -12.56
C SER A 154 0.18 0.46 -13.40
N ASP A 155 1.48 0.69 -13.42
CA ASP A 155 2.45 -0.10 -14.18
C ASP A 155 3.23 -1.04 -13.26
N PHE A 156 3.33 -2.30 -13.65
CA PHE A 156 4.02 -3.37 -12.93
C PHE A 156 5.10 -3.95 -13.83
N VAL A 157 6.36 -3.62 -13.53
CA VAL A 157 7.51 -3.96 -14.38
C VAL A 157 8.44 -4.89 -13.62
N SER A 158 8.73 -6.06 -14.20
CA SER A 158 9.59 -7.09 -13.62
C SER A 158 9.11 -7.55 -12.24
N THR A 159 7.79 -7.71 -12.08
CA THR A 159 7.18 -8.23 -10.84
C THR A 159 7.22 -9.76 -10.83
N GLU A 160 7.89 -10.41 -9.86
CA GLU A 160 8.23 -11.85 -9.94
C GLU A 160 7.04 -12.82 -9.91
N ASP A 161 5.98 -12.50 -9.19
CA ASP A 161 4.85 -13.41 -8.99
C ASP A 161 3.53 -12.76 -9.44
N TYR A 162 2.98 -11.91 -8.57
CA TYR A 162 1.68 -11.26 -8.72
C TYR A 162 1.81 -9.76 -8.46
N ALA A 163 1.03 -8.94 -9.16
CA ALA A 163 1.00 -7.49 -8.90
C ALA A 163 0.51 -7.23 -7.47
N VAL A 164 -0.62 -7.82 -7.09
CA VAL A 164 -1.21 -7.71 -5.76
C VAL A 164 -1.38 -9.08 -5.12
N ALA A 165 -0.94 -9.24 -3.88
CA ALA A 165 -1.10 -10.46 -3.10
C ALA A 165 -1.87 -10.19 -1.79
N PHE A 166 -2.98 -10.90 -1.62
CA PHE A 166 -3.73 -10.99 -0.36
C PHE A 166 -3.48 -12.35 0.27
N TYR A 167 -2.78 -12.38 1.40
CA TYR A 167 -2.44 -13.65 2.06
C TYR A 167 -3.51 -14.17 3.01
N SER A 168 -4.59 -13.43 3.21
CA SER A 168 -5.69 -13.79 4.09
C SER A 168 -7.03 -13.65 3.38
N THR A 169 -8.13 -13.74 4.13
CA THR A 169 -9.49 -13.61 3.61
C THR A 169 -9.75 -12.21 3.07
N VAL A 170 -10.43 -12.13 1.93
CA VAL A 170 -10.91 -10.89 1.32
C VAL A 170 -12.44 -10.89 1.37
N SER A 171 -13.02 -9.89 2.03
CA SER A 171 -14.47 -9.78 2.18
C SER A 171 -14.96 -8.40 1.78
N LEU A 172 -15.88 -8.38 0.81
CA LEU A 172 -16.56 -7.20 0.31
C LEU A 172 -18.06 -7.36 0.55
N ALA A 173 -18.65 -6.36 1.19
CA ALA A 173 -20.08 -6.31 1.49
C ALA A 173 -20.66 -4.91 1.28
N GLY A 174 -21.99 -4.81 1.23
CA GLY A 174 -22.70 -3.53 1.29
C GLY A 174 -22.44 -2.61 0.10
N GLY A 175 -22.34 -3.15 -1.13
CA GLY A 175 -22.07 -2.33 -2.32
C GLY A 175 -20.61 -1.91 -2.45
N SER A 176 -19.68 -2.68 -1.88
CA SER A 176 -18.25 -2.37 -1.96
C SER A 176 -17.68 -2.61 -3.36
N LEU A 177 -16.54 -2.00 -3.63
CA LEU A 177 -15.84 -2.13 -4.90
C LEU A 177 -14.37 -2.53 -4.68
N LEU A 178 -13.93 -3.61 -5.35
CA LEU A 178 -12.51 -3.84 -5.63
C LEU A 178 -12.29 -3.58 -7.12
N LEU A 179 -11.47 -2.59 -7.44
CA LEU A 179 -11.20 -2.15 -8.80
C LEU A 179 -9.72 -2.34 -9.14
N ALA A 180 -9.39 -3.02 -10.22
CA ALA A 180 -8.03 -3.13 -10.74
C ALA A 180 -7.96 -2.80 -12.24
N LYS A 181 -8.26 -1.55 -12.63
CA LYS A 181 -8.54 -1.19 -14.02
C LYS A 181 -7.42 -0.43 -14.72
N GLY A 182 -7.17 -0.77 -15.98
CA GLY A 182 -6.24 -0.04 -16.85
C GLY A 182 -4.77 -0.19 -16.44
N ASN A 183 -4.47 -1.24 -15.69
CA ASN A 183 -3.14 -1.57 -15.23
C ASN A 183 -2.36 -2.33 -16.31
N VAL A 184 -1.03 -2.19 -16.31
CA VAL A 184 -0.13 -2.89 -17.23
C VAL A 184 0.82 -3.77 -16.44
N HIS A 185 0.89 -5.06 -16.77
CA HIS A 185 1.80 -6.02 -16.15
C HIS A 185 2.62 -6.70 -17.23
N ASP A 186 3.94 -6.53 -17.19
CA ASP A 186 4.85 -6.99 -18.25
C ASP A 186 5.08 -8.51 -18.28
N GLY A 187 4.70 -9.21 -17.20
CA GLY A 187 4.65 -10.67 -17.16
C GLY A 187 3.44 -11.23 -17.91
N VAL A 188 3.63 -11.67 -19.16
CA VAL A 188 2.58 -12.19 -20.08
C VAL A 188 1.78 -13.38 -19.51
N SER A 189 2.31 -14.08 -18.49
CA SER A 189 1.65 -15.22 -17.84
C SER A 189 1.34 -15.00 -16.36
N ARG A 190 1.54 -13.78 -15.83
CA ARG A 190 1.42 -13.50 -14.39
C ARG A 190 0.06 -12.87 -14.09
N GLU A 191 -0.60 -13.39 -13.05
CA GLU A 191 -1.91 -12.90 -12.63
C GLU A 191 -1.79 -11.54 -11.94
N MET A 192 -2.75 -10.65 -12.20
CA MET A 192 -2.79 -9.32 -11.60
C MET A 192 -3.03 -9.36 -10.08
N LEU A 193 -3.94 -10.22 -9.62
CA LEU A 193 -4.30 -10.34 -8.21
C LEU A 193 -4.28 -11.79 -7.78
N TYR A 194 -3.71 -12.03 -6.61
CA TYR A 194 -3.71 -13.32 -5.93
C TYR A 194 -4.36 -13.18 -4.56
N ALA A 195 -5.20 -14.14 -4.21
CA ALA A 195 -5.77 -14.28 -2.87
C ALA A 195 -5.56 -15.72 -2.38
N ALA A 196 -4.80 -15.88 -1.29
CA ALA A 196 -4.56 -17.18 -0.67
C ALA A 196 -5.78 -17.68 0.12
N GLY A 197 -6.56 -16.75 0.68
CA GLY A 197 -7.75 -17.05 1.47
C GLY A 197 -9.04 -17.00 0.66
N ALA A 198 -10.16 -17.25 1.34
CA ALA A 198 -11.49 -17.11 0.73
C ALA A 198 -11.75 -15.66 0.30
N VAL A 199 -12.33 -15.50 -0.89
CA VAL A 199 -12.81 -14.22 -1.42
C VAL A 199 -14.34 -14.22 -1.41
N THR A 200 -14.94 -13.24 -0.73
CA THR A 200 -16.40 -13.04 -0.67
C THR A 200 -16.75 -11.65 -1.15
N ALA A 201 -17.76 -11.53 -2.01
CA ALA A 201 -18.19 -10.25 -2.58
C ALA A 201 -19.72 -10.14 -2.61
N THR A 202 -20.34 -10.21 -1.43
CA THR A 202 -21.81 -10.21 -1.32
C THR A 202 -22.37 -8.83 -1.65
N GLY A 203 -23.17 -8.75 -2.71
CA GLY A 203 -23.75 -7.49 -3.19
C GLY A 203 -22.69 -6.41 -3.45
N SER A 204 -21.51 -6.83 -3.91
CA SER A 204 -20.34 -5.98 -4.15
C SER A 204 -19.78 -6.26 -5.54
N THR A 205 -18.93 -5.36 -6.05
CA THR A 205 -18.38 -5.45 -7.39
C THR A 205 -16.88 -5.72 -7.35
N LEU A 206 -16.43 -6.68 -8.15
CA LEU A 206 -15.03 -6.89 -8.50
C LEU A 206 -14.88 -6.53 -9.98
N SER A 207 -13.99 -5.58 -10.30
CA SER A 207 -13.77 -5.13 -11.68
C SER A 207 -12.27 -5.09 -11.96
N PHE A 208 -11.84 -5.79 -12.99
CA PHE A 208 -10.44 -5.89 -13.42
C PHE A 208 -10.34 -5.39 -14.87
#